data_AF-A0A1N6UU86-F1
#
_entry.id   AF-A0A1N6UU86-F1
#
_cell.length_a   1.000
_cell.length_b   1.000
_cell.length_c   1.000
_cell.angle_alpha   90.00
_cell.angle_beta   90.00
_cell.angle_gamma   90.00
#
_symmetry.space_group_name_H-M   'P 1'
#
loop_
_entity.id
_entity.type
_entity.pdbx_description
1 polymer ?
#
loop_
_entity_poly.entity_id
_entity_poly.type
_entity_poly.pdbx_seq_one_letter_code
_entity_poly.pdbx_strand_id
1 'polypeptide(L)'
;MIKTRFFVVISLSIILGFCALTGFHALQEGERTRNFIRDHEIRPLGMAVAAHLDRTASQYHRVGEELLRDGLLRDWIRGGEEDEEELRFFLESVRTRFDMIETSIVSDLTETFYSTDGRTLVLDPDNQDRDGWYYLYRDSLVETNIDAWYYPEKGQVLMWVNVPIFDKDGSFLGVTGGGVLAEDFTRTLLSFGQLPGVNVYMARRDGRIVYAGDE
;
A
#
# COMPACT_ATOMS: atom_id res chain seq x y z
N MET A 1 -73.95 -16.72 19.66
CA MET A 1 -72.91 -16.07 20.48
C MET A 1 -71.69 -16.96 20.77
N ILE A 2 -71.85 -18.23 21.15
CA ILE A 2 -70.71 -19.14 21.44
C ILE A 2 -69.80 -19.38 20.22
N LYS A 3 -70.37 -19.59 19.02
CA LYS A 3 -69.59 -19.77 17.78
C LYS A 3 -68.73 -18.54 17.42
N THR A 4 -69.24 -17.33 17.64
CA THR A 4 -68.51 -16.07 17.39
C THR A 4 -67.35 -15.88 18.36
N ARG A 5 -67.56 -16.19 19.66
CA ARG A 5 -66.49 -16.14 20.68
C ARG A 5 -65.37 -17.12 20.37
N PHE A 6 -65.72 -18.34 19.95
CA PHE A 6 -64.74 -19.36 19.57
C PHE A 6 -63.89 -18.91 18.37
N PHE A 7 -64.53 -18.33 17.36
CA PHE A 7 -63.83 -17.80 16.18
C PHE A 7 -62.88 -16.65 16.55
N VAL A 8 -63.30 -15.74 17.43
CA VAL A 8 -62.48 -14.62 17.91
C VAL A 8 -61.24 -15.10 18.67
N VAL A 9 -61.37 -16.11 19.53
CA VAL A 9 -60.25 -16.67 20.29
C VAL A 9 -59.22 -17.33 19.36
N ILE A 10 -59.69 -18.06 18.34
CA ILE A 10 -58.80 -18.68 17.35
C ILE A 10 -58.06 -17.62 16.54
N SER A 11 -58.76 -16.60 16.03
CA SER A 11 -58.13 -15.52 15.26
C SER A 11 -57.09 -14.75 16.09
N LEU A 12 -57.39 -14.44 17.35
CA LEU A 12 -56.43 -13.80 18.26
C LEU A 12 -55.20 -14.68 18.52
N SER A 13 -55.40 -15.98 18.68
CA SER A 13 -54.30 -16.93 18.91
C SER A 13 -53.37 -17.02 17.69
N ILE A 14 -53.94 -17.00 16.48
CA ILE A 14 -53.18 -16.99 15.23
C ILE A 14 -52.39 -15.68 15.07
N ILE A 15 -53.01 -14.54 15.34
CA ILE A 15 -52.34 -13.22 15.25
C ILE A 15 -51.19 -13.14 16.26
N LEU A 16 -51.42 -13.58 17.50
CA LEU A 16 -50.39 -13.58 18.54
C LEU A 16 -49.21 -14.48 18.14
N GLY A 17 -49.50 -15.66 17.60
CA GLY A 17 -48.48 -16.58 17.08
C GLY A 17 -47.68 -15.98 15.93
N PHE A 18 -48.36 -15.32 14.98
CA PHE A 18 -47.71 -14.63 13.87
C PHE A 18 -46.80 -13.50 14.37
N CYS A 19 -47.29 -12.62 15.26
CA CYS A 19 -46.49 -11.53 15.81
C CYS A 19 -45.28 -12.03 16.61
N ALA A 20 -45.44 -13.09 17.40
CA ALA A 20 -44.34 -13.69 18.15
C ALA A 20 -43.28 -14.28 17.22
N LEU A 21 -43.71 -15.00 16.17
CA LEU A 21 -42.81 -15.59 15.18
C LEU A 21 -42.07 -14.51 14.39
N THR A 22 -42.78 -13.50 13.87
CA THR A 22 -42.19 -12.37 13.14
C THR A 22 -41.23 -11.57 14.02
N GLY A 23 -41.58 -11.32 15.28
CA GLY A 23 -40.71 -10.62 16.23
C GLY A 23 -39.43 -11.42 16.54
N PHE A 24 -39.55 -12.73 16.73
CA PHE A 24 -38.40 -13.62 16.93
C PHE A 24 -37.48 -13.65 15.70
N HIS A 25 -38.05 -13.75 14.49
CA HIS A 25 -37.29 -13.67 13.25
C HIS A 25 -36.58 -12.33 13.09
N ALA A 26 -37.27 -11.21 13.29
CA ALA A 26 -36.70 -9.87 13.14
C ALA A 26 -35.52 -9.63 14.11
N LEU A 27 -35.60 -10.15 15.34
CA LEU A 27 -34.49 -10.06 16.30
C LEU A 27 -33.29 -10.93 15.90
N GLN A 28 -33.53 -12.09 15.30
CA GLN A 28 -32.47 -13.03 14.93
C GLN A 28 -31.79 -12.68 13.59
N GLU A 29 -32.49 -11.94 12.73
CA GLU A 29 -32.02 -11.53 11.40
C GLU A 29 -30.86 -10.53 11.48
N GLY A 30 -30.86 -9.65 12.48
CA GLY A 30 -29.74 -8.72 12.71
C GLY A 30 -28.41 -9.42 12.99
N GLU A 31 -28.41 -10.50 13.79
CA GLU A 31 -27.20 -11.27 14.07
C GLU A 31 -26.74 -12.13 12.90
N ARG A 32 -27.69 -12.72 12.16
CA ARG A 32 -27.38 -13.51 10.95
C ARG A 32 -26.78 -12.64 9.86
N THR A 33 -27.36 -11.47 9.60
CA THR A 33 -26.84 -10.51 8.61
C THR A 33 -25.47 -9.98 9.02
N ARG A 34 -25.27 -9.62 10.31
CA ARG A 34 -23.95 -9.16 10.79
C ARG A 34 -22.87 -10.23 10.65
N ASN A 35 -23.16 -11.47 11.04
CA ASN A 35 -22.19 -12.57 10.94
C ASN A 35 -21.96 -12.98 9.47
N PHE A 36 -22.97 -12.91 8.61
CA PHE A 36 -22.83 -13.13 7.18
C PHE A 36 -21.92 -12.08 6.52
N ILE A 37 -22.14 -10.78 6.79
CA ILE A 37 -21.29 -9.70 6.29
C ILE A 37 -19.84 -9.85 6.79
N ARG A 38 -19.65 -10.08 8.10
CA ARG A 38 -18.32 -10.23 8.72
C ARG A 38 -17.56 -11.45 8.21
N ASP A 39 -18.22 -12.61 8.16
CA ASP A 39 -17.54 -13.89 7.96
C ASP A 39 -17.52 -14.34 6.49
N HIS A 40 -18.46 -13.86 5.66
CA HIS A 40 -18.62 -14.32 4.26
C HIS A 40 -18.41 -13.23 3.20
N GLU A 41 -18.62 -11.94 3.49
CA GLU A 41 -18.42 -10.88 2.48
C GLU A 41 -17.12 -10.08 2.67
N ILE A 42 -16.85 -9.60 3.90
CA ILE A 42 -15.67 -8.77 4.18
C ILE A 42 -14.37 -9.57 4.14
N ARG A 43 -14.37 -10.82 4.65
CA ARG A 43 -13.14 -11.62 4.73
C ARG A 43 -12.58 -11.99 3.34
N PRO A 44 -13.36 -12.52 2.39
CA PRO A 44 -12.85 -12.75 1.03
C PRO A 44 -12.39 -11.48 0.34
N LEU A 45 -13.08 -10.37 0.60
CA LEU A 45 -12.69 -9.05 0.09
C LEU A 45 -11.31 -8.63 0.60
N GLY A 46 -11.10 -8.70 1.93
CA GLY A 46 -9.82 -8.42 2.54
C GLY A 46 -8.70 -9.35 2.04
N MET A 47 -9.00 -10.63 1.80
CA MET A 47 -8.03 -11.56 1.21
C MET A 47 -7.70 -11.20 -0.24
N ALA A 48 -8.67 -10.73 -1.03
CA ALA A 48 -8.42 -10.26 -2.40
C ALA A 48 -7.56 -8.99 -2.43
N VAL A 49 -7.84 -8.03 -1.54
CA VAL A 49 -7.01 -6.82 -1.34
C VAL A 49 -5.59 -7.20 -0.97
N ALA A 50 -5.43 -8.08 0.03
CA ALA A 50 -4.12 -8.52 0.51
C ALA A 50 -3.33 -9.27 -0.56
N ALA A 51 -3.96 -10.19 -1.29
CA ALA A 51 -3.30 -10.90 -2.38
C ALA A 51 -2.83 -9.96 -3.50
N HIS A 52 -3.61 -8.93 -3.80
CA HIS A 52 -3.20 -7.91 -4.77
C HIS A 52 -2.02 -7.07 -4.24
N LEU A 53 -2.04 -6.69 -2.95
CA LEU A 53 -0.93 -6.02 -2.28
C LEU A 53 0.37 -6.84 -2.35
N ASP A 54 0.31 -8.13 -2.02
CA ASP A 54 1.48 -9.01 -2.04
C ASP A 54 2.06 -9.14 -3.45
N ARG A 55 1.20 -9.22 -4.47
CA ARG A 55 1.64 -9.29 -5.87
C ARG A 55 2.35 -8.02 -6.30
N THR A 56 1.79 -6.87 -5.96
CA THR A 56 2.36 -5.56 -6.27
C THR A 56 3.68 -5.34 -5.54
N ALA A 57 3.74 -5.66 -4.23
CA ALA A 57 4.97 -5.62 -3.46
C ALA A 57 6.05 -6.55 -4.03
N SER A 58 5.68 -7.74 -4.51
CA SER A 58 6.61 -8.65 -5.17
C SER A 58 7.19 -8.07 -6.47
N GLN A 59 6.41 -7.29 -7.23
CA GLN A 59 6.92 -6.59 -8.41
C GLN A 59 7.95 -5.53 -8.03
N TYR A 60 7.70 -4.79 -6.96
CA TYR A 60 8.61 -3.77 -6.46
C TYR A 60 9.87 -4.34 -5.84
N HIS A 61 9.80 -5.51 -5.21
CA HIS A 61 11.00 -6.20 -4.75
C HIS A 61 11.94 -6.56 -5.92
N ARG A 62 11.38 -7.03 -7.05
CA ARG A 62 12.17 -7.32 -8.26
C ARG A 62 12.85 -6.08 -8.84
N VAL A 63 12.25 -4.89 -8.71
CA VAL A 63 12.91 -3.63 -9.08
C VAL A 63 14.16 -3.43 -8.23
N GLY A 64 14.07 -3.65 -6.92
CA GLY A 64 15.21 -3.53 -6.02
C GLY A 64 16.31 -4.53 -6.33
N GLU A 65 15.96 -5.80 -6.57
CA GLU A 65 16.91 -6.83 -7.01
C GLU A 65 17.63 -6.44 -8.30
N GLU A 66 16.90 -5.82 -9.22
CA GLU A 66 17.46 -5.35 -10.48
C GLU A 66 18.43 -4.17 -10.29
N LEU A 67 18.07 -3.19 -9.47
CA LEU A 67 18.94 -2.05 -9.16
C LEU A 67 20.24 -2.51 -8.48
N LEU A 68 20.17 -3.57 -7.67
CA LEU A 68 21.33 -4.16 -7.01
C LEU A 68 22.09 -5.18 -7.89
N ARG A 69 21.61 -5.47 -9.10
CA ARG A 69 22.15 -6.56 -9.91
C ARG A 69 23.61 -6.31 -10.28
N ASP A 70 24.40 -7.38 -10.21
CA ASP A 70 25.83 -7.43 -10.59
C ASP A 70 26.74 -6.49 -9.77
N GLY A 71 26.20 -5.74 -8.82
CA GLY A 71 26.95 -4.78 -7.99
C GLY A 71 27.36 -3.51 -8.71
N LEU A 72 26.71 -3.17 -9.84
CA LEU A 72 27.05 -1.99 -10.64
C LEU A 72 27.03 -0.70 -9.80
N LEU A 73 25.95 -0.47 -9.03
CA LEU A 73 25.84 0.72 -8.18
C LEU A 73 26.91 0.78 -7.09
N ARG A 74 27.22 -0.36 -6.46
CA ARG A 74 28.30 -0.49 -5.47
C ARG A 74 29.63 -0.12 -6.11
N ASP A 75 29.93 -0.69 -7.26
CA ASP A 75 31.20 -0.50 -7.95
C ASP A 75 31.34 0.93 -8.49
N TRP A 76 30.24 1.56 -8.90
CA TRP A 76 30.18 2.97 -9.28
C TRP A 76 30.49 3.91 -8.10
N ILE A 77 29.87 3.68 -6.92
CA ILE A 77 30.18 4.45 -5.69
C ILE A 77 31.65 4.27 -5.31
N ARG A 78 32.15 3.03 -5.31
CA ARG A 78 33.55 2.71 -4.96
C ARG A 78 34.55 3.23 -6.00
N GLY A 79 34.12 3.38 -7.24
CA GLY A 79 34.88 3.96 -8.34
C GLY A 79 35.03 5.48 -8.26
N GLY A 80 34.45 6.14 -7.25
CA GLY A 80 34.58 7.58 -7.04
C GLY A 80 33.53 8.41 -7.78
N GLU A 81 32.43 7.80 -8.24
CA GLU A 81 31.28 8.52 -8.82
C GLU A 81 31.61 9.31 -10.10
N GLU A 82 32.61 8.88 -10.87
CA GLU A 82 33.16 9.66 -12.00
C GLU A 82 32.27 9.65 -13.26
N ASP A 83 31.62 8.53 -13.58
CA ASP A 83 30.80 8.39 -14.80
C ASP A 83 29.29 8.49 -14.48
N GLU A 84 28.80 9.73 -14.34
CA GLU A 84 27.38 10.00 -14.11
C GLU A 84 26.51 9.59 -15.32
N GLU A 85 27.06 9.60 -16.54
CA GLU A 85 26.32 9.23 -17.74
C GLU A 85 25.99 7.72 -17.75
N GLU A 86 26.96 6.88 -17.40
CA GLU A 86 26.77 5.44 -17.24
C GLU A 86 25.75 5.13 -16.13
N LEU A 87 25.85 5.80 -14.98
CA LEU A 87 24.88 5.67 -13.90
C LEU A 87 23.47 5.98 -14.38
N ARG A 88 23.29 7.12 -15.05
CA ARG A 88 21.98 7.57 -15.55
C ARG A 88 21.43 6.62 -16.60
N PHE A 89 22.27 6.12 -17.50
CA PHE A 89 21.88 5.13 -18.48
C PHE A 89 21.38 3.84 -17.81
N PHE A 90 22.09 3.36 -16.78
CA PHE A 90 21.67 2.20 -16.02
C PHE A 90 20.32 2.43 -15.33
N LEU A 91 20.18 3.53 -14.57
CA LEU A 91 18.94 3.88 -13.89
C LEU A 91 17.77 3.97 -14.90
N GLU A 92 17.96 4.65 -16.03
CA GLU A 92 16.96 4.74 -17.10
C GLU A 92 16.56 3.39 -17.68
N SER A 93 17.52 2.46 -17.81
CA SER A 93 17.25 1.10 -18.27
C SER A 93 16.34 0.34 -17.29
N VAL A 94 16.51 0.53 -15.99
CA VAL A 94 15.64 -0.04 -14.96
C VAL A 94 14.27 0.64 -14.99
N ARG A 95 14.24 1.98 -14.99
CA ARG A 95 13.01 2.78 -15.04
C ARG A 95 12.12 2.35 -16.19
N THR A 96 12.68 2.26 -17.40
CA THR A 96 11.94 1.92 -18.62
C THR A 96 11.43 0.48 -18.59
N ARG A 97 12.25 -0.47 -18.13
CA ARG A 97 11.88 -1.89 -18.11
C ARG A 97 10.79 -2.22 -17.10
N PHE A 98 10.73 -1.49 -15.99
CA PHE A 98 9.77 -1.71 -14.91
C PHE A 98 8.63 -0.70 -14.88
N ASP A 99 8.52 0.15 -15.91
CA ASP A 99 7.49 1.20 -16.04
C ASP A 99 7.41 2.12 -14.81
N MET A 100 8.57 2.58 -14.36
CA MET A 100 8.69 3.43 -13.19
C MET A 100 8.57 4.91 -13.56
N ILE A 101 8.08 5.72 -12.62
CA ILE A 101 8.02 7.18 -12.74
C ILE A 101 9.43 7.73 -12.76
N GLU A 102 10.25 7.30 -11.81
CA GLU A 102 11.68 7.61 -11.74
C GLU A 102 12.43 6.48 -11.03
N THR A 103 13.73 6.41 -11.26
CA THR A 103 14.68 5.62 -10.47
C THR A 103 15.81 6.53 -10.02
N SER A 104 16.31 6.28 -8.82
CA SER A 104 17.30 7.14 -8.19
C SER A 104 18.27 6.36 -7.33
N ILE A 105 19.35 7.05 -6.97
CA ILE A 105 20.35 6.61 -6.02
C ILE A 105 20.77 7.79 -5.16
N VAL A 106 21.03 7.53 -3.89
CA VAL A 106 21.80 8.39 -3.00
C VAL A 106 23.07 7.66 -2.64
N SER A 107 24.22 8.28 -2.89
CA SER A 107 25.49 7.82 -2.33
C SER A 107 25.65 8.33 -0.91
N ASP A 108 25.90 7.45 0.05
CA ASP A 108 26.25 7.83 1.43
C ASP A 108 27.66 8.42 1.53
N LEU A 109 28.53 8.15 0.54
CA LEU A 109 29.89 8.68 0.51
C LEU A 109 29.92 10.19 0.28
N THR A 110 29.09 10.67 -0.64
CA THR A 110 29.03 12.10 -1.03
C THR A 110 27.74 12.79 -0.60
N GLU A 111 26.80 12.04 0.01
CA GLU A 111 25.43 12.45 0.29
C GLU A 111 24.74 13.05 -0.96
N THR A 112 25.09 12.57 -2.16
CA THR A 112 24.56 13.08 -3.42
C THR A 112 23.45 12.18 -3.94
N PHE A 113 22.31 12.80 -4.25
CA PHE A 113 21.16 12.20 -4.91
C PHE A 113 21.25 12.38 -6.42
N TYR A 114 21.03 11.30 -7.16
CA TYR A 114 20.94 11.26 -8.62
C TYR A 114 19.61 10.59 -9.00
N SER A 115 18.85 11.19 -9.90
CA SER A 115 17.60 10.60 -10.44
C SER A 115 17.52 10.71 -11.95
N THR A 116 16.84 9.75 -12.56
CA THR A 116 16.42 9.76 -13.98
C THR A 116 15.66 11.01 -14.41
N ASP A 117 15.05 11.75 -13.47
CA ASP A 117 14.41 13.03 -13.79
C ASP A 117 15.41 14.18 -14.09
N GLY A 118 16.71 13.88 -14.05
CA GLY A 118 17.79 14.82 -14.34
C GLY A 118 18.33 15.54 -13.11
N ARG A 119 17.78 15.31 -11.92
CA ARG A 119 18.33 15.91 -10.69
C ARG A 119 19.67 15.29 -10.32
N THR A 120 20.59 16.17 -9.92
CA THR A 120 21.79 15.89 -9.11
C THR A 120 21.80 16.92 -7.99
N LEU A 121 21.72 16.49 -6.73
CA LEU A 121 21.73 17.41 -5.60
C LEU A 121 22.40 16.78 -4.39
N VAL A 122 23.14 17.59 -3.64
CA VAL A 122 23.69 17.19 -2.34
C VAL A 122 22.58 17.33 -1.29
N LEU A 123 22.40 16.27 -0.51
CA LEU A 123 21.45 16.23 0.59
C LEU A 123 21.97 17.06 1.77
N ASP A 124 21.04 17.60 2.53
CA ASP A 124 21.32 18.44 3.68
C ASP A 124 20.55 17.88 4.90
N PRO A 125 21.24 17.42 5.96
CA PRO A 125 20.58 16.90 7.15
C PRO A 125 19.76 17.96 7.90
N ASP A 126 20.02 19.24 7.68
CA ASP A 126 19.22 20.31 8.26
C ASP A 126 17.93 20.57 7.45
N ASN A 127 17.86 20.11 6.19
CA ASN A 127 16.69 20.22 5.32
C ASN A 127 15.76 19.00 5.44
N GLN A 128 15.16 18.84 6.62
CA GLN A 128 14.31 17.69 6.95
C GLN A 128 13.08 17.53 6.02
N ASP A 129 12.52 18.62 5.50
CA ASP A 129 11.35 18.57 4.63
C ASP A 129 11.65 17.93 3.27
N ARG A 130 12.85 18.15 2.72
CA ARG A 130 13.26 17.60 1.43
C ARG A 130 14.03 16.29 1.57
N ASP A 131 14.96 16.22 2.52
CA ASP A 131 15.99 15.19 2.58
C ASP A 131 15.84 14.26 3.79
N GLY A 132 14.93 14.57 4.73
CA GLY A 132 14.74 13.80 5.96
C GLY A 132 14.37 12.34 5.75
N TRP A 133 13.73 12.00 4.62
CA TRP A 133 13.40 10.62 4.27
C TRP A 133 14.65 9.72 4.18
N TYR A 134 15.76 10.26 3.65
CA TYR A 134 16.99 9.52 3.45
C TYR A 134 17.65 9.24 4.80
N TYR A 135 17.77 10.26 5.65
CA TYR A 135 18.34 10.13 6.98
C TYR A 135 17.52 9.20 7.87
N LEU A 136 16.19 9.30 7.82
CA LEU A 136 15.29 8.37 8.53
C LEU A 136 15.48 6.91 8.08
N TYR A 137 15.67 6.70 6.78
CA TYR A 137 15.93 5.37 6.24
C TYR A 137 17.31 4.85 6.65
N ARG A 138 18.34 5.69 6.55
CA ARG A 138 19.73 5.39 6.98
C ARG A 138 19.82 5.05 8.47
N ASP A 139 18.99 5.65 9.31
CA ASP A 139 19.01 5.37 10.76
C ASP A 139 18.26 4.09 11.13
N SER A 140 17.33 3.64 10.28
CA SER A 140 16.49 2.45 10.54
C SER A 140 16.91 1.19 9.77
N LEU A 141 17.72 1.32 8.71
CA LEU A 141 18.27 0.29 7.82
C LEU A 141 17.45 -1.02 7.79
N VAL A 142 16.43 -1.02 6.95
CA VAL A 142 15.61 -2.20 6.63
C VAL A 142 15.92 -2.69 5.21
N GLU A 143 15.83 -4.01 4.96
CA GLU A 143 16.21 -4.63 3.67
C GLU A 143 15.54 -4.00 2.44
N THR A 144 14.25 -3.75 2.48
CA THR A 144 13.52 -3.03 1.43
C THR A 144 12.36 -2.35 2.10
N ASN A 145 12.25 -1.04 1.92
CA ASN A 145 11.10 -0.27 2.38
C ASN A 145 10.26 0.12 1.17
N ILE A 146 8.96 -0.13 1.24
CA ILE A 146 7.98 0.38 0.29
C ILE A 146 7.14 1.38 1.07
N ASP A 147 7.39 2.66 0.84
CA ASP A 147 6.54 3.72 1.39
C ASP A 147 5.47 4.12 0.37
N ALA A 148 4.35 4.62 0.86
CA ALA A 148 3.22 4.99 0.03
C ALA A 148 2.72 6.38 0.43
N TRP A 149 2.36 7.17 -0.59
CA TRP A 149 1.77 8.48 -0.41
C TRP A 149 0.54 8.62 -1.29
N TYR A 150 -0.59 8.98 -0.70
CA TYR A 150 -1.80 9.30 -1.44
C TYR A 150 -1.81 10.77 -1.84
N TYR A 151 -2.10 11.05 -3.11
CA TYR A 151 -2.28 12.38 -3.68
C TYR A 151 -3.77 12.59 -3.96
N PRO A 152 -4.53 13.21 -3.03
CA PRO A 152 -5.98 13.36 -3.15
C PRO A 152 -6.40 14.09 -4.43
N GLU A 153 -5.64 15.11 -4.83
CA GLU A 153 -5.92 15.92 -6.03
C GLU A 153 -5.91 15.10 -7.33
N LYS A 154 -5.12 14.02 -7.36
CA LYS A 154 -5.01 13.12 -8.52
C LYS A 154 -5.80 11.82 -8.32
N GLY A 155 -6.28 11.56 -7.11
CA GLY A 155 -6.88 10.28 -6.75
C GLY A 155 -5.91 9.11 -6.94
N GLN A 156 -4.62 9.31 -6.65
CA GLN A 156 -3.56 8.33 -6.93
C GLN A 156 -2.71 8.05 -5.72
N VAL A 157 -2.34 6.78 -5.52
CA VAL A 157 -1.27 6.40 -4.60
C VAL A 157 0.03 6.30 -5.40
N LEU A 158 1.05 7.04 -4.98
CA LEU A 158 2.42 6.80 -5.41
C LEU A 158 3.11 5.94 -4.37
N MET A 159 3.94 5.02 -4.82
CA MET A 159 4.79 4.24 -3.93
C MET A 159 6.26 4.52 -4.25
N TRP A 160 7.08 4.50 -3.21
CA TRP A 160 8.53 4.63 -3.25
C TRP A 160 9.15 3.34 -2.77
N VAL A 161 9.95 2.72 -3.63
CA VAL A 161 10.75 1.55 -3.28
C VAL A 161 12.12 2.07 -2.89
N ASN A 162 12.56 1.77 -1.67
CA ASN A 162 13.88 2.13 -1.15
C ASN A 162 14.63 0.85 -0.77
N VAL A 163 15.83 0.69 -1.33
CA VAL A 163 16.66 -0.50 -1.23
C VAL A 163 18.07 -0.07 -0.81
N PRO A 164 18.64 -0.64 0.25
CA PRO A 164 19.95 -0.26 0.72
C PRO A 164 21.01 -0.90 -0.17
N ILE A 165 22.04 -0.13 -0.48
CA ILE A 165 23.23 -0.62 -1.18
C ILE A 165 24.27 -0.93 -0.10
N PHE A 166 24.75 -2.17 -0.11
CA PHE A 166 25.84 -2.60 0.76
C PHE A 166 27.08 -2.98 -0.05
N ASP A 167 28.24 -2.77 0.53
CA ASP A 167 29.49 -3.33 0.03
C ASP A 167 29.64 -4.81 0.47
N LYS A 168 30.65 -5.49 -0.06
CA LYS A 168 30.99 -6.88 0.21
C LYS A 168 31.31 -7.15 1.69
N ASP A 169 31.76 -6.15 2.42
CA ASP A 169 32.03 -6.23 3.86
C ASP A 169 30.79 -5.91 4.73
N GLY A 170 29.64 -5.62 4.11
CA GLY A 170 28.40 -5.24 4.78
C GLY A 170 28.32 -3.75 5.15
N SER A 171 29.29 -2.93 4.73
CA SER A 171 29.21 -1.47 4.93
C SER A 171 28.11 -0.87 4.07
N PHE A 172 27.32 0.03 4.67
CA PHE A 172 26.28 0.78 3.95
C PHE A 172 26.95 1.76 2.99
N LEU A 173 26.47 1.81 1.74
CA LEU A 173 26.99 2.69 0.71
C LEU A 173 25.99 3.73 0.24
N GLY A 174 24.70 3.55 0.54
CA GLY A 174 23.66 4.42 0.02
C GLY A 174 22.32 3.72 -0.14
N VAL A 175 21.39 4.42 -0.78
CA VAL A 175 20.05 3.93 -1.06
C VAL A 175 19.80 4.05 -2.54
N THR A 176 19.28 3.00 -3.18
CA THR A 176 18.71 3.08 -4.52
C THR A 176 17.23 2.78 -4.46
N GLY A 177 16.50 3.21 -5.48
CA GLY A 177 15.07 3.10 -5.44
C GLY A 177 14.40 3.78 -6.59
N GLY A 178 13.11 4.03 -6.41
CA GLY A 178 12.35 4.76 -7.39
C GLY A 178 10.86 4.74 -7.15
N GLY A 179 10.21 5.57 -7.95
CA GLY A 179 8.80 5.90 -7.83
C GLY A 179 8.05 5.02 -8.79
N VAL A 180 7.05 4.34 -8.27
CA VAL A 180 6.24 3.43 -9.07
C VAL A 180 4.84 3.98 -9.14
N LEU A 181 4.33 4.08 -10.36
CA LEU A 181 2.94 4.47 -10.56
C LEU A 181 2.08 3.26 -10.20
N ALA A 182 1.47 3.33 -9.04
CA ALA A 182 0.69 2.24 -8.51
C ALA A 182 -0.74 2.30 -9.07
N GLU A 183 -0.92 2.37 -10.39
CA GLU A 183 -2.24 2.55 -11.00
C GLU A 183 -3.15 1.37 -10.72
N ASP A 184 -2.66 0.15 -10.92
CA ASP A 184 -3.42 -1.07 -10.65
C ASP A 184 -3.76 -1.19 -9.17
N PHE A 185 -2.82 -0.81 -8.30
CA PHE A 185 -3.05 -0.75 -6.86
C PHE A 185 -4.11 0.29 -6.50
N THR A 186 -3.97 1.51 -7.01
CA THR A 186 -4.91 2.62 -6.81
C THR A 186 -6.30 2.22 -7.28
N ARG A 187 -6.42 1.69 -8.50
CA ARG A 187 -7.69 1.22 -9.07
C ARG A 187 -8.32 0.13 -8.21
N THR A 188 -7.52 -0.82 -7.76
CA THR A 188 -7.97 -1.91 -6.90
C THR A 188 -8.46 -1.35 -5.55
N LEU A 189 -7.65 -0.52 -4.89
CA LEU A 189 -7.98 0.13 -3.62
C LEU A 189 -9.27 0.95 -3.71
N LEU A 190 -9.40 1.78 -4.75
CA LEU A 190 -10.59 2.58 -5.01
C LEU A 190 -11.81 1.72 -5.31
N SER A 191 -11.66 0.65 -6.11
CA SER A 191 -12.78 -0.25 -6.44
C SER A 191 -13.37 -0.93 -5.20
N PHE A 192 -12.53 -1.22 -4.21
CA PHE A 192 -12.99 -1.77 -2.94
C PHE A 192 -13.68 -0.74 -2.06
N GLY A 193 -13.22 0.52 -2.08
CA GLY A 193 -13.87 1.61 -1.36
C GLY A 193 -15.25 1.99 -1.90
N GLN A 194 -15.57 1.64 -3.14
CA GLN A 194 -16.89 1.90 -3.74
C GLN A 194 -17.96 0.86 -3.39
N LEU A 195 -17.59 -0.21 -2.68
CA LEU A 195 -18.56 -1.25 -2.31
C LEU A 195 -19.48 -0.75 -1.19
N PRO A 196 -20.81 -0.85 -1.34
CA PRO A 196 -21.75 -0.39 -0.32
C PRO A 196 -21.47 -1.01 1.05
N GLY A 197 -21.28 -0.17 2.07
CA GLY A 197 -21.02 -0.60 3.44
C GLY A 197 -19.58 -1.06 3.72
N VAL A 198 -18.63 -0.79 2.82
CA VAL A 198 -17.21 -1.11 2.98
C VAL A 198 -16.38 0.16 3.03
N ASN A 199 -15.68 0.37 4.15
CA ASN A 199 -14.70 1.45 4.28
C ASN A 199 -13.29 0.85 4.21
N VAL A 200 -12.46 1.39 3.31
CA VAL A 200 -11.09 0.92 3.09
C VAL A 200 -10.11 1.97 3.60
N TYR A 201 -9.17 1.51 4.42
CA TYR A 201 -8.08 2.32 4.95
C TYR A 201 -6.75 1.62 4.65
N MET A 202 -5.74 2.42 4.32
CA MET A 202 -4.35 1.99 4.24
C MET A 202 -3.57 2.73 5.32
N ALA A 203 -2.82 2.01 6.12
CA ALA A 203 -1.95 2.58 7.14
C ALA A 203 -0.54 2.00 7.03
N ARG A 204 0.45 2.83 7.38
CA ARG A 204 1.84 2.40 7.56
C ARG A 204 1.97 1.57 8.84
N ARG A 205 3.11 0.89 8.98
CA ARG A 205 3.44 0.10 10.19
C ARG A 205 3.46 0.93 11.48
N ASP A 206 3.68 2.24 11.39
CA ASP A 206 3.64 3.18 12.51
C ASP A 206 2.21 3.63 12.88
N GLY A 207 1.19 3.12 12.20
CA GLY A 207 -0.21 3.44 12.43
C GLY A 207 -0.71 4.72 11.73
N ARG A 208 0.14 5.44 10.98
CA ARG A 208 -0.33 6.60 10.21
C ARG A 208 -1.14 6.15 9.00
N ILE A 209 -2.33 6.74 8.83
CA ILE A 209 -3.20 6.49 7.69
C ILE A 209 -2.61 7.19 6.46
N VAL A 210 -2.40 6.43 5.39
CA VAL A 210 -1.94 6.90 4.07
C VAL A 210 -3.13 7.17 3.16
N TYR A 211 -4.15 6.33 3.25
CA TYR A 211 -5.39 6.47 2.49
C TYR A 211 -6.57 6.15 3.38
N ALA A 212 -7.60 6.97 3.30
CA ALA A 212 -8.93 6.72 3.82
C ALA A 212 -9.90 6.95 2.66
N GLY A 213 -10.73 5.96 2.35
CA GLY A 213 -11.86 6.18 1.45
C GLY A 213 -12.81 7.19 2.08
N ASP A 214 -13.26 8.17 1.29
CA ASP A 214 -14.32 9.09 1.70
C ASP A 214 -15.64 8.33 1.91
N GLU A 215 -16.41 8.74 2.92
CA GLU A 215 -17.86 8.50 2.97
C GLU A 215 -18.58 9.34 1.90
#